data_AF-A0A932MQJ6-F1
#
_entry.id   AF-A0A932MQJ6-F1
#
_cell.length_a   1.000
_cell.length_b   1.000
_cell.length_c   1.000
_cell.angle_alpha   90.00
_cell.angle_beta   90.00
_cell.angle_gamma   90.00
#
_symmetry.space_group_name_H-M   'P 1'
#
loop_
_entity.id
_entity.type
_entity.pdbx_description
1 polymer ?
#
loop_
_entity_poly.entity_id
_entity_poly.type
_entity_poly.pdbx_seq_one_letter_code
_entity_poly.pdbx_strand_id
1 'polypeptide(L)'
;MTFLEALYGSQYQEIQQRGGDGSKGRLNANFFLTALLIMALIAVFLCCIRFVPGFNEMVSRQSRNLFGNTSGRSMGKLLAIPLFFLVYLSIRATTGSVPNFRKRVEAFLAYPEDTRKQANKKLLLPFFILLGIVIILALV
;
A
#
# COMPACT_ATOMS: atom_id res chain seq x y z
N MET A 1 -8.74 4.85 -16.92
CA MET A 1 -7.70 4.07 -16.23
C MET A 1 -7.73 4.36 -14.74
N THR A 2 -8.11 3.35 -13.95
CA THR A 2 -8.07 3.36 -12.48
C THR A 2 -6.66 3.15 -11.93
N PHE A 3 -6.44 3.40 -10.63
CA PHE A 3 -5.13 3.18 -9.99
C PHE A 3 -4.69 1.71 -10.09
N LEU A 4 -5.60 0.76 -9.82
CA LEU A 4 -5.28 -0.67 -9.91
C LEU A 4 -5.03 -1.11 -11.36
N GLU A 5 -5.76 -0.58 -12.34
CA GLU A 5 -5.44 -0.82 -13.76
C GLU A 5 -4.06 -0.30 -14.12
N ALA A 6 -3.73 0.93 -13.72
CA ALA A 6 -2.41 1.50 -13.94
C ALA A 6 -1.33 0.65 -13.27
N LEU A 7 -1.58 0.17 -12.05
CA LEU A 7 -0.59 -0.54 -11.22
C LEU A 7 -0.30 -1.93 -11.78
N TYR A 8 -1.33 -2.74 -11.96
CA TYR A 8 -1.15 -4.12 -12.41
C TYR A 8 -0.84 -4.19 -13.91
N GLY A 9 -1.44 -3.29 -14.70
CA GLY A 9 -1.23 -3.21 -16.14
C GLY A 9 0.16 -2.74 -16.53
N SER A 10 0.70 -1.68 -15.89
CA SER A 10 2.05 -1.19 -16.20
C SER A 10 3.12 -2.21 -15.83
N GLN A 11 2.99 -2.86 -14.67
CA GLN A 11 3.92 -3.90 -14.21
C GLN A 11 3.88 -5.13 -15.11
N TYR A 12 2.69 -5.52 -15.58
CA TYR A 12 2.54 -6.59 -16.57
C TYR A 12 3.23 -6.24 -17.88
N GLN A 13 2.94 -5.06 -18.44
CA GLN A 13 3.48 -4.61 -19.73
C GLN A 13 5.02 -4.47 -19.67
N GLU A 14 5.57 -3.91 -18.60
CA GLU A 14 7.02 -3.74 -18.41
C GLU A 14 7.76 -5.08 -18.41
N ILE A 15 7.23 -6.08 -17.72
CA ILE A 15 7.85 -7.41 -17.66
C ILE A 15 7.72 -8.13 -19.00
N GLN A 16 6.56 -8.02 -19.66
CA GLN A 16 6.34 -8.62 -20.96
C GLN A 16 7.27 -8.01 -22.03
N GLN A 17 7.47 -6.70 -22.01
CA GLN A 17 8.42 -6.00 -22.90
C GLN A 17 9.87 -6.44 -22.72
N ARG A 18 10.25 -6.88 -21.51
CA ARG A 18 11.57 -7.45 -21.21
C ARG A 18 11.69 -8.94 -21.56
N GLY A 19 10.67 -9.54 -22.19
CA GLY A 19 10.63 -10.96 -22.53
C GLY A 19 10.34 -11.90 -21.35
N GLY A 20 9.89 -11.36 -20.22
CA GLY A 20 9.55 -12.13 -19.03
C GLY A 20 8.10 -12.60 -18.98
N ASP A 21 7.80 -13.50 -18.04
CA ASP A 21 6.42 -13.90 -17.73
C ASP A 21 5.66 -12.75 -17.04
N GLY A 22 4.71 -12.14 -17.74
CA GLY A 22 3.88 -11.05 -17.23
C GLY A 22 3.11 -11.40 -15.95
N SER A 23 2.92 -12.68 -15.62
CA SER A 23 2.35 -13.12 -14.34
C SER A 23 3.20 -12.71 -13.15
N LYS A 24 4.52 -12.54 -13.34
CA LYS A 24 5.43 -11.96 -12.33
C LYS A 24 5.12 -10.49 -12.03
N GLY A 25 4.45 -9.79 -12.96
CA GLY A 25 3.99 -8.40 -12.77
C GLY A 25 2.96 -8.27 -11.66
N ARG A 26 2.19 -9.33 -11.41
CA ARG A 26 1.27 -9.39 -10.28
C ARG A 26 2.00 -9.29 -8.94
N LEU A 27 3.16 -9.95 -8.81
CA LEU A 27 3.93 -9.95 -7.57
C LEU A 27 4.50 -8.55 -7.30
N ASN A 28 5.11 -7.92 -8.32
CA ASN A 28 5.65 -6.56 -8.19
C ASN A 28 4.55 -5.54 -7.86
N ALA A 29 3.41 -5.62 -8.54
CA ALA A 29 2.25 -4.79 -8.26
C ALA A 29 1.71 -5.00 -6.84
N ASN A 30 1.66 -6.25 -6.35
CA ASN A 30 1.27 -6.56 -4.97
C ASN A 30 2.27 -5.95 -3.96
N PHE A 31 3.58 -6.00 -4.20
CA PHE A 31 4.56 -5.37 -3.33
C PHE A 31 4.39 -3.86 -3.27
N PHE A 32 4.18 -3.22 -4.41
CA PHE A 32 3.93 -1.78 -4.45
C PHE A 32 2.64 -1.42 -3.71
N LEU A 33 1.55 -2.16 -3.96
CA LEU A 33 0.28 -1.95 -3.26
C LEU A 33 0.43 -2.16 -1.76
N THR A 34 1.19 -3.18 -1.35
CA THR A 34 1.53 -3.46 0.06
C THR A 34 2.21 -2.26 0.70
N ALA A 35 3.27 -1.75 0.07
CA ALA A 35 4.00 -0.59 0.57
C ALA A 35 3.09 0.65 0.68
N LEU A 36 2.26 0.90 -0.33
CA LEU A 36 1.31 2.02 -0.31
C LEU A 36 0.29 1.89 0.82
N LEU A 37 -0.27 0.69 1.03
CA LEU A 37 -1.22 0.43 2.11
C LEU A 37 -0.57 0.60 3.49
N ILE A 38 0.65 0.10 3.68
CA ILE A 38 1.38 0.27 4.94
C ILE A 38 1.61 1.76 5.22
N MET A 39 2.08 2.52 4.23
CA MET A 39 2.23 3.97 4.39
C MET A 39 0.91 4.67 4.68
N ALA A 40 -0.19 4.25 4.06
CA ALA A 40 -1.51 4.82 4.29
C ALA A 40 -1.99 4.56 5.73
N LEU A 41 -1.78 3.34 6.24
CA LEU A 41 -2.10 2.99 7.62
C LEU A 41 -1.25 3.77 8.61
N ILE A 42 0.04 3.97 8.32
CA ILE A 42 0.93 4.81 9.14
C ILE A 42 0.44 6.26 9.13
N ALA A 43 0.10 6.81 7.96
CA ALA A 43 -0.41 8.18 7.84
C ALA A 43 -1.70 8.38 8.66
N VAL A 44 -2.65 7.45 8.54
CA VAL A 44 -3.89 7.47 9.33
C VAL A 44 -3.59 7.37 10.82
N PHE A 45 -2.68 6.48 11.22
CA PHE A 45 -2.30 6.33 12.62
C PHE A 45 -1.68 7.61 13.22
N LEU A 46 -0.76 8.25 12.50
CA LEU A 46 -0.17 9.52 12.90
C LEU A 46 -1.20 10.65 12.94
N CYS A 47 -2.11 10.68 11.97
CA CYS A 47 -3.21 11.62 11.94
C CYS A 47 -4.12 11.46 13.18
N CYS A 48 -4.45 10.22 13.56
CA CYS A 48 -5.23 9.93 14.76
C CYS A 48 -4.50 10.39 16.03
N ILE A 49 -3.20 10.11 16.17
CA ILE A 49 -2.41 10.58 17.32
C ILE A 49 -2.45 12.11 17.43
N ARG A 50 -2.40 12.81 16.30
CA ARG A 50 -2.29 14.27 16.28
C ARG A 50 -3.61 14.98 16.48
N PHE A 51 -4.66 14.55 15.80
CA PHE A 51 -5.90 15.31 15.68
C PHE A 51 -7.06 14.74 16.49
N VAL A 52 -6.94 13.52 17.03
CA VAL A 52 -7.99 12.91 17.87
C VAL A 52 -7.62 13.07 19.35
N PRO A 53 -8.31 13.94 20.10
CA PRO A 53 -8.05 14.13 21.52
C PRO A 53 -8.20 12.82 22.28
N GLY A 54 -7.28 12.52 23.21
CA GLY A 54 -7.33 11.29 24.00
C GLY A 54 -6.75 10.05 23.29
N PHE A 55 -6.51 10.09 21.98
CA PHE A 55 -6.02 8.92 21.24
C PHE A 55 -4.57 8.58 21.61
N ASN A 56 -3.72 9.61 21.77
CA ASN A 56 -2.34 9.42 22.20
C ASN A 56 -2.26 8.80 23.61
N GLU A 57 -3.07 9.29 24.57
CA GLU A 57 -3.13 8.72 25.92
C GLU A 57 -3.68 7.29 25.90
N MET A 58 -4.69 7.01 25.08
CA MET A 58 -5.26 5.66 24.93
C MET A 58 -4.22 4.67 24.39
N VAL A 59 -3.52 5.02 23.30
CA VAL A 59 -2.45 4.20 22.72
C VAL A 59 -1.33 4.00 23.75
N SER A 60 -0.92 5.05 24.45
CA SER A 60 0.12 5.00 25.48
C SER A 60 -0.27 4.13 26.68
N ARG A 61 -1.54 4.13 27.09
CA ARG A 61 -2.06 3.28 28.17
C ARG A 61 -2.16 1.82 27.74
N GLN A 62 -2.74 1.54 26.58
CA GLN A 62 -2.79 0.17 26.04
C GLN A 62 -1.38 -0.39 25.84
N SER A 63 -0.46 0.45 25.33
CA SER A 63 0.93 0.08 25.17
C SER A 63 1.57 -0.29 26.51
N ARG A 64 1.41 0.53 27.55
CA ARG A 64 1.97 0.25 28.88
C ARG A 64 1.35 -1.01 29.52
N ASN A 65 0.06 -1.24 29.32
CA ASN A 65 -0.63 -2.41 29.89
C ASN A 65 -0.25 -3.72 29.19
N LEU A 66 0.00 -3.68 27.88
CA LEU A 66 0.34 -4.86 27.08
C LEU A 66 1.86 -5.11 27.00
N PHE A 67 2.68 -4.07 27.13
CA PHE A 67 4.12 -4.11 26.84
C PHE A 67 5.00 -3.49 27.93
N GLY A 68 4.51 -3.39 29.18
CA GLY A 68 5.09 -2.57 30.26
C GLY A 68 6.61 -2.57 30.44
N ASN A 69 7.33 -3.66 30.13
CA ASN A 69 8.79 -3.75 30.11
C ASN A 69 9.37 -4.38 28.83
N THR A 70 8.58 -4.50 27.77
CA THR A 70 9.01 -5.16 26.54
C THR A 70 9.79 -4.18 25.65
N SER A 71 10.92 -4.61 25.10
CA SER A 71 11.71 -3.77 24.20
C SER A 71 10.87 -3.31 23.00
N GLY A 72 11.13 -2.09 22.50
CA GLY A 72 10.42 -1.54 21.34
C GLY A 72 10.45 -2.45 20.10
N ARG A 73 11.46 -3.33 19.99
CA ARG A 73 11.55 -4.34 18.94
C ARG A 73 10.42 -5.39 19.02
N SER A 74 10.09 -5.85 20.22
CA SER A 74 9.02 -6.83 20.42
C SER A 74 7.65 -6.20 20.26
N MET A 75 7.47 -4.96 20.72
CA MET A 75 6.24 -4.20 20.52
C MET A 75 5.96 -3.97 19.02
N GLY A 76 6.98 -3.61 18.24
CA GLY A 76 6.86 -3.49 16.79
C GLY A 76 6.45 -4.80 16.11
N LYS A 77 6.97 -5.95 16.56
CA LYS A 77 6.56 -7.27 16.04
C LYS A 77 5.09 -7.58 16.35
N LEU A 78 4.60 -7.21 17.53
CA LEU A 78 3.22 -7.48 17.90
C LEU A 78 2.24 -6.59 17.13
N LEU A 79 2.57 -5.31 16.95
CA LEU A 79 1.81 -4.38 16.12
C LEU A 79 1.84 -4.73 14.63
N ALA A 80 2.89 -5.40 14.17
CA ALA A 80 2.97 -5.87 12.80
C ALA A 80 1.87 -6.90 12.47
N ILE A 81 1.40 -7.70 13.43
CA ILE A 81 0.37 -8.73 13.20
C ILE A 81 -0.96 -8.13 12.68
N PRO A 82 -1.62 -7.20 13.41
CA PRO A 82 -2.85 -6.58 12.90
C PRO A 82 -2.58 -5.76 11.63
N LEU A 83 -1.42 -5.13 11.50
CA LEU A 83 -1.04 -4.39 10.29
C LEU A 83 -0.99 -5.32 9.06
N PHE A 84 -0.24 -6.42 9.14
CA PHE A 84 -0.15 -7.41 8.05
C PHE A 84 -1.49 -8.08 7.77
N PHE A 85 -2.33 -8.29 8.79
CA PHE A 85 -3.69 -8.81 8.61
C PHE A 85 -4.55 -7.86 7.77
N LEU A 86 -4.55 -6.56 8.07
CA LEU A 86 -5.29 -5.55 7.30
C LEU A 86 -4.79 -5.44 5.86
N VAL A 87 -3.47 -5.46 5.67
CA VAL A 87 -2.86 -5.44 4.33
C VAL A 87 -3.23 -6.70 3.55
N TYR A 88 -3.16 -7.88 4.17
CA TYR A 88 -3.54 -9.14 3.55
C TYR A 88 -5.00 -9.14 3.10
N LEU A 89 -5.92 -8.69 3.95
CA LEU A 89 -7.34 -8.57 3.59
C LEU A 89 -7.54 -7.61 2.40
N SER A 90 -6.84 -6.47 2.40
CA SER A 90 -6.94 -5.48 1.34
C SER A 90 -6.47 -6.02 -0.02
N ILE A 91 -5.35 -6.77 -0.04
CA ILE A 91 -4.84 -7.40 -1.27
C ILE A 91 -5.77 -8.52 -1.72
N ARG A 92 -6.20 -9.38 -0.78
CA ARG A 92 -7.12 -10.49 -1.08
C ARG A 92 -8.42 -9.99 -1.69
N ALA A 93 -8.99 -8.90 -1.17
CA ALA A 93 -10.23 -8.32 -1.65
C ALA A 93 -10.11 -7.63 -3.03
N THR A 94 -8.92 -7.13 -3.39
CA THR A 94 -8.74 -6.34 -4.62
C THR A 94 -8.26 -7.20 -5.80
N THR A 95 -7.04 -7.72 -5.73
CA THR A 95 -6.32 -8.36 -6.84
C THR A 95 -5.68 -9.70 -6.47
N GLY A 96 -6.02 -10.22 -5.29
CA GLY A 96 -5.51 -11.51 -4.81
C GLY A 96 -5.84 -12.69 -5.74
N SER A 97 -6.92 -12.61 -6.51
CA SER A 97 -7.31 -13.64 -7.47
C SER A 97 -6.71 -13.40 -8.86
N VAL A 98 -6.28 -14.48 -9.53
CA VAL A 98 -5.78 -14.43 -10.92
C VAL A 98 -6.81 -13.84 -11.89
N PRO A 99 -8.13 -14.15 -11.78
CA PRO A 99 -9.14 -13.53 -12.63
C PRO A 99 -9.23 -12.00 -12.46
N ASN A 100 -9.18 -11.50 -11.22
CA ASN A 100 -9.22 -10.05 -10.98
C ASN A 100 -7.97 -9.37 -11.54
N PHE A 101 -6.80 -9.99 -11.40
CA PHE A 101 -5.56 -9.50 -12.01
C PHE A 101 -5.70 -9.41 -13.54
N ARG A 102 -6.12 -10.48 -14.21
CA ARG A 102 -6.30 -10.49 -15.67
C ARG A 102 -7.29 -9.43 -16.14
N LYS A 103 -8.43 -9.30 -15.45
CA LYS A 103 -9.44 -8.26 -15.74
C LYS A 103 -8.85 -6.84 -15.70
N ARG A 104 -7.95 -6.55 -14.75
CA ARG A 104 -7.29 -5.23 -14.64
C ARG A 104 -6.23 -5.03 -15.73
N VAL A 105 -5.49 -6.08 -16.08
CA VAL A 105 -4.50 -6.04 -17.16
C VAL A 105 -5.18 -5.87 -18.52
N GLU A 106 -6.22 -6.63 -18.82
CA GLU A 106 -6.98 -6.51 -20.07
C GLU A 106 -7.60 -5.12 -20.22
N ALA A 107 -8.24 -4.60 -19.16
CA ALA A 107 -8.74 -3.24 -19.15
C ALA A 107 -7.64 -2.20 -19.39
N PHE A 108 -6.44 -2.42 -18.84
CA PHE A 108 -5.29 -1.56 -19.08
C PHE A 108 -4.79 -1.61 -20.53
N LEU A 109 -4.68 -2.81 -21.11
CA LEU A 109 -4.22 -3.01 -22.48
C LEU A 109 -5.20 -2.48 -23.53
N ALA A 110 -6.49 -2.37 -23.19
CA ALA A 110 -7.51 -1.77 -24.03
C ALA A 110 -7.38 -0.24 -24.17
N TYR A 111 -6.60 0.45 -23.31
CA TYR A 111 -6.37 1.88 -23.47
C TYR A 111 -5.37 2.19 -24.59
N PRO A 112 -5.48 3.36 -25.25
CA PRO A 112 -4.48 3.84 -26.20
C PRO A 112 -3.08 3.92 -25.58
N GLU A 113 -2.05 3.69 -26.40
CA GLU A 113 -0.62 3.80 -26.05
C GLU A 113 -0.31 5.08 -25.24
N ASP A 114 -0.79 6.23 -25.70
CA ASP A 114 -0.54 7.53 -25.07
C ASP A 114 -1.12 7.61 -23.65
N THR A 115 -2.25 6.93 -23.42
CA THR A 115 -2.86 6.86 -22.08
C THR A 115 -2.09 5.89 -21.19
N ARG A 116 -1.58 4.78 -21.74
CA ARG A 116 -0.78 3.79 -20.99
C ARG A 116 0.56 4.37 -20.54
N LYS A 117 1.19 5.24 -21.34
CA LYS A 117 2.42 5.95 -20.95
C LYS A 117 2.25 6.83 -19.70
N GLN A 118 1.02 7.27 -19.41
CA GLN A 118 0.71 8.05 -18.21
C GLN A 118 0.50 7.20 -16.95
N ALA A 119 0.55 5.86 -17.05
CA ALA A 119 0.33 4.96 -15.91
C ALA A 119 1.30 5.24 -14.77
N ASN A 120 2.59 5.40 -15.06
CA ASN A 120 3.59 5.70 -14.03
C ASN A 120 3.28 6.97 -13.25
N LYS A 121 2.81 8.03 -13.92
CA LYS A 121 2.39 9.26 -13.24
C LYS A 121 1.21 9.00 -12.30
N LYS A 122 0.23 8.21 -12.72
CA LYS A 122 -0.92 7.83 -11.87
C LYS A 122 -0.55 6.96 -10.67
N LEU A 123 0.60 6.28 -10.72
CA LEU A 123 1.12 5.47 -9.61
C LEU A 123 1.97 6.28 -8.64
N LEU A 124 2.92 7.04 -9.19
CA LEU A 124 3.90 7.78 -8.40
C LEU A 124 3.28 8.98 -7.70
N LEU A 125 2.32 9.67 -8.33
CA LEU A 125 1.72 10.86 -7.72
C LEU A 125 1.03 10.57 -6.37
N PRO A 126 0.11 9.58 -6.25
CA PRO A 126 -0.47 9.22 -4.96
C PRO A 126 0.60 8.76 -3.94
N PHE A 127 1.62 8.03 -4.40
CA PHE A 127 2.71 7.58 -3.55
C PHE A 127 3.48 8.75 -2.94
N PHE A 128 3.88 9.73 -3.76
CA PHE A 128 4.65 10.90 -3.29
C PHE A 128 3.79 11.85 -2.44
N ILE A 129 2.52 12.04 -2.77
CA ILE A 129 1.59 12.80 -1.92
C ILE A 129 1.50 12.15 -0.54
N LEU A 130 1.28 10.84 -0.50
CA LEU A 130 1.16 10.10 0.75
C LEU A 130 2.47 10.13 1.56
N LEU A 131 3.61 9.97 0.89
CA LEU A 131 4.93 10.10 1.51
C LEU A 131 5.12 11.50 2.11
N GLY A 132 4.76 12.55 1.38
CA GLY A 132 4.82 13.93 1.87
C GLY A 132 3.95 14.14 3.11
N ILE A 133 2.73 13.59 3.12
CA ILE A 133 1.84 13.62 4.29
C ILE A 133 2.50 12.92 5.48
N VAL A 134 3.06 11.72 5.30
CA VAL A 134 3.73 10.99 6.38
C VAL A 134 4.91 11.80 6.94
N ILE A 135 5.73 12.39 6.08
CA ILE A 135 6.88 13.22 6.51
C ILE A 135 6.39 14.42 7.31
N ILE A 136 5.39 15.16 6.83
CA ILE A 136 4.84 16.32 7.53
C ILE A 136 4.27 15.89 8.89
N LEU A 137 3.46 14.83 8.93
CA LEU A 137 2.87 14.31 10.18
C LEU A 137 3.92 13.76 11.16
N ALA A 138 5.07 13.30 10.68
CA ALA A 138 6.13 12.79 11.53
C ALA A 138 7.03 13.90 12.09
N LEU A 139 7.14 15.04 11.40
CA LEU A 139 7.98 16.17 11.79
C LEU A 139 7.25 17.22 12.64
N VAL A 140 5.92 17.30 12.55
CA VAL A 140 5.07 18.33 13.18
C VAL A 140 4.34 17.80 14.41
#